data_AF-A0ABD2QFI6-F1
#
_entry.id   AF-A0ABD2QFI6-F1
#
_cell.length_a   1.000
_cell.length_b   1.000
_cell.length_c   1.000
_cell.angle_alpha   90.00
_cell.angle_beta   90.00
_cell.angle_gamma   90.00
#
_symmetry.space_group_name_H-M   'P 1'
#
loop_
_entity.id
_entity.type
_entity.pdbx_description
1 polymer ?
#
loop_
_entity_poly.entity_id
_entity_poly.type
_entity_poly.pdbx_seq_one_letter_code
_entity_poly.pdbx_strand_id
1 'polypeptide(L)'
;MFLCGHWLSLYKEDGQITRELFGVRSVRTLYEIVTVTGDLENAETDSRVFITLYGKTGITPRIELASGLNENPFRKGRSSKFVVKAPLVGPIVKLKIVQDGSGTKPDWFLERIVVTDLSHPKWTFFFPCQSWISARYSNTQLMKILHGFREPTGHAGVGEYHVTIYTADRPGAGTTSDVFLQMYGTNGFGRQHWLRIPESSKDKPVNPSTLLPFDSVKFARGSCIRLRLEPCQHLGELNKIRIGHNNKGRSPSWFLDKLIIDDLVSSRVYQFNCNRWMGRDEEDGKIVRILECVDPDAFRLTDKKVKRMHCEIRIKTGNVPDAATSARTFIRVHGPEGKDKPLSSPRIWLNNAHFERGRTEIFNVDIPTNTAILSPFTSLDLGHDNSGPYPAWFVDKVGISCRETGVEQTFICGLWLSSTSGDRKIERTLAEDKTSRVTIQKTTEWLISVHTSDLKLAGTDALVYCKLYGNTAATDTIPLTGEGKHFHQNSQNEFRTKIPNIGIPTKLRIWHDNTGPAPGWHLDYVKFKDLTEGAEYLFTCNHWLSYDDDDHTVVRELVATGPNILNPETRNDTSN
;
A
#
# COMPACT_ATOMS: atom_id res chain seq x y z
N MET A 1 31.18 30.80 21.23
CA MET A 1 30.25 30.77 20.07
C MET A 1 29.43 32.04 20.14
N PHE A 2 29.16 32.67 19.01
CA PHE A 2 28.30 33.85 18.94
C PHE A 2 27.00 33.41 18.24
N LEU A 3 25.89 33.33 18.98
CA LEU A 3 24.59 32.93 18.44
C LEU A 3 23.86 34.19 18.01
N CYS A 4 23.63 34.36 16.70
CA CYS A 4 22.89 35.50 16.18
C CYS A 4 21.38 35.28 16.26
N GLY A 5 20.90 34.06 15.97
CA GLY A 5 19.48 33.67 16.11
C GLY A 5 18.48 34.40 15.21
N HIS A 6 18.94 35.38 14.43
CA HIS A 6 18.11 36.33 13.70
C HIS A 6 18.65 36.60 12.30
N TRP A 7 17.77 37.03 11.39
CA TRP A 7 18.15 37.48 10.05
C TRP A 7 18.77 38.88 10.12
N LEU A 8 19.96 39.06 9.53
CA LEU A 8 20.56 40.38 9.33
C LEU A 8 20.09 40.96 7.99
N SER A 9 18.88 41.50 7.98
CA SER A 9 18.19 41.91 6.75
C SER A 9 17.30 43.12 7.01
N LEU A 10 17.35 44.12 6.14
CA LEU A 10 16.40 45.26 6.16
C LEU A 10 14.96 44.82 5.86
N TYR A 11 14.77 43.63 5.30
CA TYR A 11 13.50 43.17 4.73
C TYR A 11 12.94 41.90 5.40
N LYS A 12 13.59 41.40 6.44
CA LYS A 12 13.13 40.24 7.22
C LYS A 12 13.32 40.51 8.71
N GLU A 13 12.45 39.92 9.53
CA GLU A 13 12.44 40.09 10.98
C GLU A 13 12.41 41.55 11.41
N ASP A 14 13.44 42.02 12.12
CA ASP A 14 13.47 43.32 12.80
C ASP A 14 14.22 44.40 12.03
N GLY A 15 14.56 44.16 10.76
CA GLY A 15 15.14 45.17 9.89
C GLY A 15 16.59 45.55 10.24
N GLN A 16 17.26 44.84 11.15
CA GLN A 16 18.63 45.16 11.56
C GLN A 16 19.67 44.44 10.71
N ILE A 17 20.69 45.15 10.23
CA ILE A 17 21.81 44.58 9.46
C ILE A 17 23.11 44.44 10.26
N THR A 18 23.11 44.91 11.51
CA THR A 18 24.26 44.85 12.42
C THR A 18 23.79 44.46 13.82
N ARG A 19 24.52 43.57 14.48
CA ARG A 19 24.25 43.17 15.87
C ARG A 19 25.54 42.92 16.63
N GLU A 20 25.53 43.28 17.90
CA GLU A 20 26.59 42.94 18.84
C GLU A 20 26.28 41.59 19.47
N LEU A 21 27.19 40.63 19.34
CA LEU A 21 27.01 39.27 19.84
C LEU A 21 27.97 39.02 20.99
N PHE A 22 27.45 38.46 22.07
CA PHE A 22 28.26 38.07 23.22
C PHE A 22 28.69 36.61 23.12
N GLY A 23 29.95 36.35 23.46
CA GLY A 23 30.53 35.02 23.37
C GLY A 23 29.95 34.09 24.43
N VAL A 24 29.15 33.10 24.03
CA VAL A 24 28.67 32.06 24.94
C VAL A 24 29.69 30.91 24.98
N ARG A 25 30.06 30.47 26.20
CA ARG A 25 30.79 29.21 26.41
C ARG A 25 29.85 28.06 26.05
N SER A 26 30.09 27.42 24.91
CA SER A 26 29.34 26.21 24.54
C SER A 26 29.65 25.11 25.55
N VAL A 27 28.61 24.54 26.16
CA VAL A 27 28.71 23.34 26.99
C VAL A 27 29.45 22.27 26.19
N ARG A 28 30.47 21.65 26.77
CA ARG A 28 31.21 20.57 26.11
C ARG A 28 30.63 19.22 26.52
N THR A 29 30.53 18.30 25.56
CA THR A 29 30.18 16.90 25.78
C THR A 29 31.33 15.99 25.32
N LEU A 30 31.22 14.70 25.63
CA LEU A 30 32.08 13.65 25.09
C LEU A 30 31.37 13.01 23.90
N TYR A 31 32.05 12.92 22.76
CA TYR A 31 31.59 12.15 21.61
C TYR A 31 32.41 10.87 21.50
N GLU A 32 31.73 9.75 21.36
CA GLU A 32 32.32 8.50 20.93
C GLU A 32 32.27 8.44 19.40
N ILE A 33 33.42 8.29 18.76
CA ILE A 33 33.57 8.17 17.31
C ILE A 33 34.13 6.81 17.00
N VAL A 34 33.41 6.03 16.21
CA VAL A 34 33.85 4.72 15.71
C VAL A 34 34.09 4.83 14.22
N THR A 35 35.34 4.68 13.78
CA THR A 35 35.67 4.54 12.35
C THR A 35 35.75 3.08 11.96
N VAL A 36 35.32 2.75 10.75
CA VAL A 36 35.45 1.39 10.19
C VAL A 36 36.18 1.46 8.88
N THR A 37 37.37 0.89 8.88
CA THR A 37 38.23 0.79 7.70
C THR A 37 37.83 -0.45 6.92
N GLY A 38 37.72 -0.32 5.60
CA GLY A 38 37.25 -1.43 4.79
C GLY A 38 38.25 -2.58 4.71
N ASP A 39 37.71 -3.75 4.41
CA ASP A 39 38.48 -4.96 4.20
C ASP A 39 38.87 -5.12 2.73
N LEU A 40 39.58 -4.11 2.19
CA LEU A 40 40.17 -4.11 0.84
C LEU A 40 41.70 -4.11 0.93
N GLU A 41 42.38 -4.56 -0.12
CA GLU A 41 43.84 -4.45 -0.20
C GLU A 41 44.26 -2.98 -0.14
N ASN A 42 45.30 -2.67 0.64
CA ASN A 42 45.80 -1.31 0.87
C ASN A 42 44.76 -0.32 1.44
N ALA A 43 43.67 -0.81 2.04
CA ALA A 43 42.62 0.02 2.63
C ALA A 43 43.06 0.80 3.88
N GLU A 44 44.18 0.44 4.48
CA GLU A 44 44.67 0.99 5.74
C GLU A 44 45.46 2.27 5.56
N THR A 45 45.43 3.14 6.58
CA THR A 45 46.21 4.38 6.56
C THR A 45 47.01 4.63 7.81
N ASP A 46 48.19 5.21 7.68
CA ASP A 46 49.01 5.76 8.75
C ASP A 46 49.03 7.30 8.76
N SER A 47 48.21 7.94 7.93
CA SER A 47 48.00 9.39 7.93
C SER A 47 47.28 9.85 9.20
N ARG A 48 47.49 11.12 9.57
CA ARG A 48 46.72 11.74 10.65
C ARG A 48 45.32 12.07 10.15
N VAL A 49 44.32 11.60 10.90
CA VAL A 49 42.90 11.73 10.55
C VAL A 49 42.22 12.73 11.48
N PHE A 50 41.51 13.67 10.85
CA PHE A 50 40.80 14.75 11.51
C PHE A 50 39.32 14.73 11.16
N ILE A 51 38.48 15.07 12.13
CA ILE A 51 37.05 15.23 11.94
C ILE A 51 36.56 16.63 12.31
N THR A 52 35.41 17.01 11.77
CA THR A 52 34.64 18.18 12.19
C THR A 52 33.16 17.82 12.15
N LEU A 53 32.48 17.91 13.29
CA LEU A 53 31.06 17.59 13.42
C LEU A 53 30.25 18.87 13.23
N TYR A 54 29.24 18.81 12.36
CA TYR A 54 28.29 19.89 12.15
C TYR A 54 26.92 19.41 12.61
N GLY A 55 26.40 20.00 13.67
CA GLY A 55 25.07 19.73 14.18
C GLY A 55 24.14 20.93 14.06
N LYS A 56 22.88 20.72 14.42
CA LYS A 56 21.84 21.76 14.31
C LYS A 56 22.10 22.98 15.17
N THR A 57 22.83 22.84 16.28
CA THR A 57 23.06 23.92 17.24
C THR A 57 24.52 24.36 17.31
N GLY A 58 25.40 23.81 16.46
CA GLY A 58 26.81 24.19 16.48
C GLY A 58 27.71 23.39 15.54
N ILE A 59 29.00 23.73 15.59
CA ILE A 59 30.07 23.06 14.85
C ILE A 59 31.23 22.83 15.82
N THR A 60 31.83 21.64 15.80
CA THR A 60 33.03 21.38 16.61
C THR A 60 34.26 22.01 15.94
N PRO A 61 35.35 22.25 16.69
CA PRO A 61 36.67 22.43 16.09
C PRO A 61 37.07 21.20 15.25
N ARG A 62 38.17 21.35 14.50
CA ARG A 62 38.86 20.22 13.88
C ARG A 62 39.52 19.38 14.97
N ILE A 63 39.14 18.11 15.06
CA ILE A 63 39.59 17.17 16.10
C ILE A 63 40.41 16.07 15.45
N GLU A 64 41.60 15.78 15.97
CA GLU A 64 42.40 14.63 15.59
C GLU A 64 41.94 13.38 16.35
N LEU A 65 41.68 12.27 15.65
CA LEU A 65 41.11 11.06 16.28
C LEU A 65 42.14 10.21 17.03
N ALA A 66 43.35 10.09 16.50
CA ALA A 66 44.38 9.19 16.97
C ALA A 66 45.54 9.90 17.69
N SER A 67 45.32 11.13 18.18
CA SER A 67 46.37 11.93 18.80
C SER A 67 46.94 11.22 20.03
N GLY A 68 48.24 10.89 20.01
CA GLY A 68 48.93 10.25 21.12
C GLY A 68 48.77 8.73 21.22
N LEU A 69 48.26 8.04 20.19
CA LEU A 69 48.23 6.58 20.14
C LEU A 69 49.54 6.01 19.56
N ASN A 70 50.11 4.99 20.21
CA ASN A 70 51.33 4.31 19.77
C ASN A 70 51.09 3.29 18.65
N GLU A 71 49.84 2.88 18.42
CA GLU A 71 49.47 1.94 17.37
C GLU A 71 48.60 2.59 16.30
N ASN A 72 48.78 2.19 15.05
CA ASN A 72 47.89 2.60 13.97
C ASN A 72 46.47 2.03 14.19
N PRO A 73 45.44 2.89 14.38
CA PRO A 73 44.06 2.45 14.57
C PRO A 73 43.33 2.22 13.24
N PHE A 74 43.81 2.71 12.10
CA PHE A 74 43.11 2.63 10.82
C PHE A 74 43.59 1.46 9.95
N ARG A 75 43.63 0.25 10.54
CA ARG A 75 44.04 -0.99 9.85
C ARG A 75 42.91 -1.57 9.01
N LYS A 76 43.27 -2.31 7.96
CA LYS A 76 42.33 -3.03 7.08
C LYS A 76 41.33 -3.87 7.89
N GLY A 77 40.04 -3.73 7.61
CA GLY A 77 38.94 -4.43 8.28
C GLY A 77 38.71 -4.08 9.75
N ARG A 78 39.49 -3.16 10.33
CA ARG A 78 39.41 -2.81 11.75
C ARG A 78 38.35 -1.75 12.02
N SER A 79 37.60 -1.95 13.09
CA SER A 79 36.79 -0.91 13.74
C SER A 79 37.56 -0.28 14.89
N SER A 80 37.68 1.05 14.91
CA SER A 80 38.45 1.78 15.91
C SER A 80 37.63 2.87 16.56
N LYS A 81 37.73 2.95 17.89
CA LYS A 81 36.89 3.79 18.75
C LYS A 81 37.74 4.89 19.38
N PHE A 82 37.22 6.11 19.37
CA PHE A 82 37.84 7.31 19.92
C PHE A 82 36.82 8.05 20.78
N VAL A 83 37.23 8.59 21.92
CA VAL A 83 36.36 9.43 22.76
C VAL A 83 36.96 10.83 22.80
N VAL A 84 36.22 11.82 22.32
CA VAL A 84 36.72 13.21 22.19
C VAL A 84 35.84 14.20 22.93
N LYS A 85 36.45 15.14 23.63
CA LYS A 85 35.73 16.22 24.33
C LYS A 85 35.60 17.45 23.43
N ALA A 86 34.38 17.80 23.04
CA ALA A 86 34.13 18.91 22.11
C ALA A 86 32.84 19.67 22.44
N PRO A 87 32.59 20.86 21.86
CA PRO A 87 31.33 21.59 22.03
C PRO A 87 30.10 20.73 21.71
N LEU A 88 29.03 20.89 22.48
CA LEU A 88 27.74 20.27 22.21
C LEU A 88 27.13 20.91 20.96
N VAL A 89 27.02 20.14 19.86
CA VAL A 89 26.52 20.64 18.57
C VAL A 89 25.07 20.24 18.28
N GLY A 90 24.42 19.58 19.25
CA GLY A 90 23.07 19.07 19.07
C GLY A 90 23.03 17.90 18.08
N PRO A 91 21.86 17.61 17.48
CA PRO A 91 21.75 16.56 16.47
C PRO A 91 22.71 16.79 15.29
N ILE A 92 23.61 15.85 15.04
CA ILE A 92 24.66 15.95 14.02
C ILE A 92 24.05 15.66 12.64
N VAL A 93 24.28 16.56 11.68
CA VAL A 93 23.72 16.49 10.32
C VAL A 93 24.76 16.12 9.26
N LYS A 94 26.01 16.58 9.44
CA LYS A 94 27.12 16.24 8.55
C LYS A 94 28.43 16.18 9.33
N LEU A 95 29.37 15.41 8.80
CA LEU A 95 30.70 15.21 9.33
C LEU A 95 31.69 15.46 8.20
N LYS A 96 32.70 16.31 8.44
CA LYS A 96 33.85 16.42 7.54
C LYS A 96 34.96 15.55 8.08
N ILE A 97 35.44 14.63 7.27
CA ILE A 97 36.61 13.78 7.52
C ILE A 97 37.74 14.26 6.62
N VAL A 98 38.94 14.43 7.18
CA VAL A 98 40.13 14.93 6.47
C VAL A 98 41.33 14.10 6.90
N GLN A 99 42.15 13.66 5.95
CA GLN A 99 43.50 13.18 6.25
C GLN A 99 44.54 14.19 5.75
N ASP A 100 45.74 14.15 6.33
CA ASP A 100 46.84 15.01 5.90
C ASP A 100 47.77 14.38 4.84
N GLY A 101 47.55 13.10 4.48
CA GLY A 101 48.36 12.39 3.48
C GLY A 101 49.78 12.07 3.96
N SER A 102 50.04 12.17 5.26
CA SER A 102 51.32 11.77 5.86
C SER A 102 51.46 10.25 5.95
N GLY A 103 52.68 9.78 6.20
CA GLY A 103 52.97 8.35 6.38
C GLY A 103 53.28 7.61 5.08
N THR A 104 53.45 6.28 5.20
CA THR A 104 53.82 5.37 4.11
C THR A 104 52.60 4.78 3.39
N LYS A 105 51.41 4.85 4.01
CA LYS A 105 50.13 4.36 3.50
C LYS A 105 49.10 5.49 3.54
N PRO A 106 49.18 6.48 2.63
CA PRO A 106 48.29 7.66 2.65
C PRO A 106 46.91 7.40 2.03
N ASP A 107 46.63 6.17 1.59
CA ASP A 107 45.37 5.82 0.94
C ASP A 107 44.47 5.12 1.95
N TRP A 108 43.30 5.68 2.22
CA TRP A 108 42.39 5.12 3.21
C TRP A 108 41.05 4.76 2.58
N PHE A 109 40.66 3.49 2.63
CA PHE A 109 39.28 3.12 2.31
C PHE A 109 38.44 3.14 3.58
N LEU A 110 37.68 4.22 3.76
CA LEU A 110 36.76 4.37 4.87
C LEU A 110 35.39 3.82 4.48
N GLU A 111 34.90 2.80 5.21
CA GLU A 111 33.55 2.28 5.01
C GLU A 111 32.50 3.21 5.62
N ARG A 112 32.65 3.55 6.90
CA ARG A 112 31.70 4.38 7.64
C ARG A 112 32.29 4.94 8.93
N ILE A 113 31.63 5.96 9.47
CA ILE A 113 31.87 6.50 10.80
C ILE A 113 30.56 6.46 11.60
N VAL A 114 30.62 6.11 12.87
CA VAL A 114 29.50 6.22 13.82
C VAL A 114 29.89 7.23 14.88
N VAL A 115 29.00 8.16 15.20
CA VAL A 115 29.22 9.18 16.23
C VAL A 115 28.09 9.13 17.24
N THR A 116 28.42 8.90 18.51
CA THR A 116 27.48 8.90 19.63
C THR A 116 27.80 10.07 20.56
N ASP A 117 26.81 10.91 20.85
CA ASP A 117 26.92 11.87 21.95
C ASP A 117 26.74 11.12 23.28
N LEU A 118 27.77 11.04 24.11
CA LEU A 118 27.71 10.29 25.38
C LEU A 118 26.83 10.98 26.43
N SER A 119 26.52 12.27 26.29
CA SER A 119 25.52 12.94 27.13
C SER A 119 24.09 12.56 26.74
N HIS A 120 23.90 12.11 25.49
CA HIS A 120 22.62 11.64 24.97
C HIS A 120 22.86 10.34 24.18
N PRO A 121 23.09 9.17 24.81
CA PRO A 121 23.47 7.94 24.10
C PRO A 121 22.49 7.49 22.98
N LYS A 122 21.23 7.95 23.07
CA LYS A 122 20.18 7.83 22.03
C LYS A 122 20.42 8.70 20.78
N TRP A 123 21.50 9.48 20.76
CA TRP A 123 21.94 10.35 19.67
C TRP A 123 23.18 9.73 19.05
N THR A 124 22.95 8.58 18.40
CA THR A 124 23.95 7.87 17.60
C THR A 124 23.69 8.14 16.12
N PHE A 125 24.70 8.65 15.42
CA PHE A 125 24.64 9.08 14.03
C PHE A 125 25.60 8.26 13.18
N PHE A 126 25.10 7.76 12.04
CA PHE A 126 25.84 6.92 11.11
C PHE A 126 26.17 7.72 9.85
N PHE A 127 27.44 7.69 9.45
CA PHE A 127 28.02 8.39 8.30
C PHE A 127 28.66 7.38 7.35
N PRO A 128 27.92 6.84 6.37
CA PRO A 128 28.49 5.95 5.35
C PRO A 128 29.44 6.74 4.44
N CYS A 129 30.57 6.14 4.09
CA CYS A 129 31.56 6.71 3.18
C CYS A 129 31.83 5.81 1.97
N GLN A 130 32.13 4.52 2.21
CA GLN A 130 32.42 3.48 1.21
C GLN A 130 33.28 3.95 0.03
N SER A 131 34.32 4.68 0.34
CA SER A 131 35.16 5.29 -0.68
C SER A 131 36.54 5.51 -0.15
N TRP A 132 37.49 5.46 -1.09
CA TRP A 132 38.83 5.96 -0.88
C TRP A 132 38.79 7.44 -0.50
N ILE A 133 39.50 7.79 0.56
CA ILE A 133 40.03 9.11 0.87
C ILE A 133 41.51 8.97 0.52
N SER A 134 41.89 9.48 -0.65
CA SER A 134 43.19 9.16 -1.24
C SER A 134 43.52 10.15 -2.36
N ALA A 135 44.77 10.61 -2.42
CA ALA A 135 45.21 11.42 -3.54
C ALA A 135 45.20 10.63 -4.87
N ARG A 136 45.52 9.32 -4.80
CA ARG A 136 45.63 8.42 -5.96
C ARG A 136 44.30 7.90 -6.46
N TYR A 137 43.43 7.46 -5.54
CA TYR A 137 42.18 6.78 -5.88
C TYR A 137 40.94 7.69 -5.89
N SER A 138 41.07 8.96 -5.49
CA SER A 138 39.92 9.89 -5.39
C SER A 138 40.17 11.30 -5.94
N ASN A 139 40.80 11.41 -7.12
CA ASN A 139 41.05 12.70 -7.81
C ASN A 139 41.63 13.78 -6.87
N THR A 140 42.67 13.46 -6.09
CA THR A 140 43.34 14.36 -5.12
C THR A 140 42.54 14.77 -3.87
N GLN A 141 41.34 14.22 -3.63
CA GLN A 141 40.53 14.59 -2.46
C GLN A 141 40.94 13.85 -1.18
N LEU A 142 41.76 14.50 -0.35
CA LEU A 142 42.10 14.05 1.02
C LEU A 142 41.02 14.39 2.05
N MET A 143 39.83 14.78 1.60
CA MET A 143 38.70 15.13 2.46
C MET A 143 37.37 14.66 1.88
N LYS A 144 36.43 14.34 2.77
CA LYS A 144 35.02 14.09 2.42
C LYS A 144 34.09 14.79 3.40
N ILE A 145 32.95 15.25 2.89
CA ILE A 145 31.81 15.68 3.70
C ILE A 145 30.80 14.54 3.63
N LEU A 146 30.57 13.89 4.77
CA LEU A 146 29.63 12.80 4.94
C LEU A 146 28.36 13.35 5.57
N HIS A 147 27.21 12.93 5.07
CA HIS A 147 25.92 13.27 5.66
C HIS A 147 25.50 12.15 6.61
N GLY A 148 25.19 12.53 7.84
CA GLY A 148 24.86 11.59 8.91
C GLY A 148 23.36 11.39 9.01
N PHE A 149 22.95 10.17 9.33
CA PHE A 149 21.58 9.89 9.74
C PHE A 149 21.57 9.36 11.16
N ARG A 150 20.59 9.77 11.95
CA ARG A 150 20.40 9.29 13.32
C ARG A 150 19.79 7.90 13.25
N GLU A 151 20.33 6.94 14.00
CA GLU A 151 19.56 5.73 14.27
C GLU A 151 18.42 6.11 15.23
N PRO A 152 17.16 5.98 14.83
CA PRO A 152 16.07 6.44 15.66
C PRO A 152 15.86 5.44 16.79
N THR A 153 16.56 5.63 17.91
CA THR A 153 16.13 5.06 19.19
C THR A 153 14.98 5.88 19.80
N GLY A 154 14.11 6.47 18.99
CA GLY A 154 12.94 7.19 19.46
C GLY A 154 12.35 8.17 18.44
N HIS A 155 11.09 7.91 18.09
CA HIS A 155 10.06 8.80 17.52
C HIS A 155 9.77 8.74 16.00
N ALA A 156 10.45 7.90 15.22
CA ALA A 156 9.89 7.36 13.98
C ALA A 156 9.61 5.87 14.22
N GLY A 157 8.43 5.36 13.87
CA GLY A 157 8.05 3.97 14.14
C GLY A 157 9.12 2.98 13.67
N VAL A 158 9.23 1.83 14.36
CA VAL A 158 10.10 0.74 13.92
C VAL A 158 9.51 0.17 12.64
N GLY A 159 10.28 0.19 11.55
CA GLY A 159 9.96 -0.44 10.29
C GLY A 159 10.29 -1.92 10.34
N GLU A 160 9.38 -2.73 9.81
CA GLU A 160 9.54 -4.17 9.68
C GLU A 160 9.40 -4.53 8.21
N TYR A 161 10.50 -4.97 7.59
CA TYR A 161 10.58 -5.18 6.15
C TYR A 161 11.01 -6.62 5.82
N HIS A 162 10.29 -7.27 4.91
CA HIS A 162 10.75 -8.49 4.25
C HIS A 162 11.23 -8.16 2.84
N VAL A 163 12.41 -8.64 2.47
CA VAL A 163 13.01 -8.43 1.16
C VAL A 163 13.07 -9.77 0.44
N THR A 164 12.58 -9.79 -0.79
CA THR A 164 12.66 -10.93 -1.69
C THR A 164 13.47 -10.53 -2.91
N ILE A 165 14.51 -11.29 -3.22
CA ILE A 165 15.48 -11.00 -4.29
C ILE A 165 15.45 -12.14 -5.30
N TYR A 166 15.27 -11.78 -6.58
CA TYR A 166 15.23 -12.71 -7.69
C TYR A 166 16.51 -12.61 -8.51
N THR A 167 17.24 -13.72 -8.59
CA THR A 167 18.33 -13.89 -9.54
C THR A 167 17.78 -14.59 -10.78
N ALA A 168 18.10 -14.09 -11.97
CA ALA A 168 17.53 -14.66 -13.20
C ALA A 168 17.93 -16.13 -13.40
N ASP A 169 17.04 -16.91 -14.01
CA ASP A 169 17.34 -18.28 -14.44
C ASP A 169 18.09 -18.28 -15.78
N ARG A 170 19.34 -17.80 -15.78
CA ARG A 170 20.24 -17.89 -16.94
C ARG A 170 21.65 -18.32 -16.54
N PRO A 171 22.41 -18.96 -17.45
CA PRO A 171 23.78 -19.38 -17.17
C PRO A 171 24.63 -18.23 -16.61
N GLY A 172 25.36 -18.50 -15.52
CA GLY A 172 26.23 -17.52 -14.87
C GLY A 172 25.53 -16.43 -14.04
N ALA A 173 24.19 -16.42 -13.96
CA ALA A 173 23.45 -15.32 -13.33
C ALA A 173 23.74 -15.10 -11.84
N GLY A 174 24.24 -16.11 -11.13
CA GLY A 174 24.46 -16.04 -9.69
C GLY A 174 25.76 -15.36 -9.29
N THR A 175 25.83 -14.86 -8.04
CA THR A 175 27.02 -14.18 -7.51
C THR A 175 27.54 -14.81 -6.23
N THR A 176 28.87 -14.75 -6.09
CA THR A 176 29.60 -15.08 -4.85
C THR A 176 29.99 -13.85 -4.04
N SER A 177 29.68 -12.64 -4.52
CA SER A 177 29.98 -11.40 -3.80
C SER A 177 28.98 -11.15 -2.67
N ASP A 178 29.41 -10.42 -1.65
CA ASP A 178 28.46 -9.92 -0.64
C ASP A 178 27.61 -8.82 -1.27
N VAL A 179 26.29 -8.96 -1.13
CA VAL A 179 25.30 -8.03 -1.66
C VAL A 179 24.89 -7.06 -0.56
N PHE A 180 24.62 -5.80 -0.90
CA PHE A 180 24.01 -4.84 0.02
C PHE A 180 22.73 -4.26 -0.58
N LEU A 181 21.81 -3.86 0.30
CA LEU A 181 20.58 -3.14 -0.04
C LEU A 181 20.45 -1.87 0.81
N GLN A 182 20.07 -0.77 0.18
CA GLN A 182 19.66 0.46 0.85
C GLN A 182 18.32 0.93 0.31
N MET A 183 17.39 1.28 1.20
CA MET A 183 16.03 1.68 0.85
C MET A 183 15.84 3.19 1.02
N TYR A 184 15.01 3.79 0.17
CA TYR A 184 14.64 5.21 0.20
C TYR A 184 13.11 5.32 0.15
N GLY A 185 12.56 6.17 1.01
CA GLY A 185 11.13 6.47 1.07
C GLY A 185 10.82 7.89 1.49
N THR A 186 9.54 8.19 1.73
CA THR A 186 9.06 9.54 2.07
C THR A 186 9.62 10.10 3.37
N ASN A 187 9.95 9.23 4.33
CA ASN A 187 10.52 9.63 5.62
C ASN A 187 12.07 9.69 5.60
N GLY A 188 12.69 9.54 4.43
CA GLY A 188 14.14 9.57 4.25
C GLY A 188 14.69 8.27 3.67
N PHE A 189 15.89 7.87 4.08
CA PHE A 189 16.53 6.66 3.57
C PHE A 189 17.17 5.86 4.70
N GLY A 190 17.18 4.53 4.55
CA GLY A 190 17.71 3.61 5.52
C GLY A 190 19.24 3.46 5.44
N ARG A 191 19.79 2.71 6.39
CA ARG A 191 21.18 2.23 6.31
C ARG A 191 21.34 1.21 5.19
N GLN A 192 22.58 0.85 4.87
CA GLN A 192 22.86 -0.30 4.02
C GLN A 192 22.80 -1.60 4.82
N HIS A 193 22.02 -2.55 4.33
CA HIS A 193 21.89 -3.89 4.86
C HIS A 193 22.76 -4.83 4.02
N TRP A 194 23.81 -5.38 4.62
CA TRP A 194 24.69 -6.35 3.96
C TRP A 194 24.12 -7.76 4.12
N LEU A 195 23.90 -8.42 2.99
CA LEU A 195 23.33 -9.75 2.81
C LEU A 195 24.51 -10.70 2.55
N ARG A 196 25.12 -11.19 3.64
CA ARG A 196 26.39 -11.93 3.58
C ARG A 196 26.21 -13.37 3.10
N ILE A 197 27.21 -13.86 2.36
CA ILE A 197 27.37 -15.27 2.02
C ILE A 197 28.47 -15.82 2.95
N PRO A 198 28.20 -16.76 3.87
CA PRO A 198 29.24 -17.36 4.69
C PRO A 198 30.18 -18.20 3.83
N GLU A 199 31.48 -18.00 4.00
CA GLU A 199 32.52 -18.87 3.47
C GLU A 199 32.58 -20.17 4.29
N SER A 200 32.15 -21.28 3.70
CA SER A 200 32.38 -22.67 4.13
C SER A 200 31.99 -23.07 5.56
N SER A 201 30.98 -23.95 5.61
CA SER A 201 30.62 -24.84 6.73
C SER A 201 31.83 -25.48 7.44
N LYS A 202 32.02 -25.15 8.72
CA LYS A 202 32.70 -26.05 9.66
C LYS A 202 31.99 -26.28 11.00
N ASP A 203 30.84 -25.65 11.26
CA ASP A 203 30.04 -25.97 12.44
C ASP A 203 28.60 -26.36 12.10
N LYS A 204 28.10 -27.29 12.92
CA LYS A 204 27.04 -28.31 12.74
C LYS A 204 25.67 -27.84 12.23
N PRO A 205 24.84 -28.76 11.68
CA PRO A 205 23.47 -28.46 11.25
C PRO A 205 22.56 -28.28 12.47
N VAL A 206 21.75 -27.22 12.46
CA VAL A 206 20.62 -27.03 13.37
C VAL A 206 19.32 -27.14 12.58
N ASN A 207 18.32 -27.76 13.22
CA ASN A 207 16.99 -28.15 12.71
C ASN A 207 16.30 -27.15 11.74
N PRO A 208 15.61 -27.65 10.69
CA PRO A 208 14.87 -26.82 9.74
C PRO A 208 13.44 -26.55 10.24
N SER A 209 13.26 -25.54 11.09
CA SER A 209 11.91 -25.00 11.39
C SER A 209 11.88 -23.54 11.81
N THR A 210 12.95 -22.78 11.60
CA THR A 210 12.98 -21.35 11.91
C THR A 210 13.55 -20.59 10.73
N LEU A 211 12.84 -19.53 10.34
CA LEU A 211 13.25 -18.49 9.39
C LEU A 211 14.76 -18.31 9.46
N LEU A 212 15.46 -18.60 8.35
CA LEU A 212 16.92 -18.57 8.32
C LEU A 212 17.41 -17.26 8.93
N PRO A 213 18.23 -17.30 10.01
CA PRO A 213 19.10 -16.18 10.37
C PRO A 213 19.88 -15.80 9.11
N PHE A 214 20.37 -14.56 9.03
CA PHE A 214 21.17 -14.04 7.90
C PHE A 214 22.40 -14.87 7.51
N ASP A 215 22.67 -15.97 8.21
CA ASP A 215 23.73 -16.93 7.95
C ASP A 215 23.30 -17.91 6.83
N SER A 216 23.87 -17.69 5.63
CA SER A 216 23.80 -18.54 4.42
C SER A 216 22.87 -18.12 3.28
N VAL A 217 22.86 -16.84 2.93
CA VAL A 217 22.26 -16.37 1.68
C VAL A 217 23.13 -16.77 0.48
N LYS A 218 22.63 -17.58 -0.47
CA LYS A 218 23.32 -17.91 -1.74
C LYS A 218 22.53 -17.42 -2.95
N PHE A 219 23.05 -16.42 -3.65
CA PHE A 219 22.48 -15.86 -4.89
C PHE A 219 22.80 -16.74 -6.09
N ALA A 220 22.20 -17.93 -6.16
CA ALA A 220 22.39 -18.86 -7.27
C ALA A 220 21.52 -18.50 -8.48
N ARG A 221 21.86 -19.05 -9.65
CA ARG A 221 21.01 -18.97 -10.84
C ARG A 221 19.57 -19.40 -10.52
N GLY A 222 18.58 -18.60 -10.93
CA GLY A 222 17.16 -18.88 -10.70
C GLY A 222 16.72 -18.82 -9.24
N SER A 223 17.58 -18.40 -8.31
CA SER A 223 17.22 -18.36 -6.89
C SER A 223 16.22 -17.24 -6.59
N CYS A 224 15.24 -17.55 -5.75
CA CYS A 224 14.41 -16.59 -5.03
C CYS A 224 14.83 -16.62 -3.56
N ILE A 225 15.37 -15.51 -3.05
CA ILE A 225 15.84 -15.42 -1.67
C ILE A 225 14.94 -14.45 -0.92
N ARG A 226 14.36 -14.91 0.19
CA ARG A 226 13.62 -14.08 1.13
C ARG A 226 14.39 -13.92 2.42
N LEU A 227 14.47 -12.69 2.91
CA LEU A 227 15.14 -12.33 4.14
C LEU A 227 14.37 -11.25 4.88
N ARG A 228 14.29 -11.37 6.21
CA ARG A 228 13.72 -10.34 7.07
C ARG A 228 14.81 -9.35 7.43
N LEU A 229 14.63 -8.08 7.10
CA LEU A 229 15.59 -7.05 7.49
C LEU A 229 15.59 -6.89 9.01
N GLU A 230 16.78 -6.65 9.57
CA GLU A 230 16.91 -6.24 10.96
C GLU A 230 16.03 -5.01 11.23
N PRO A 231 15.45 -4.88 12.44
CA PRO A 231 14.66 -3.71 12.80
C PRO A 231 15.38 -2.41 12.44
N CYS A 232 14.68 -1.56 11.69
CA CYS A 232 15.22 -0.28 11.20
C CYS A 232 14.12 0.79 11.25
N GLN A 233 14.44 2.02 10.85
CA GLN A 233 13.43 3.09 10.79
C GLN A 233 12.35 2.75 9.75
N HIS A 234 11.08 3.00 10.07
CA HIS A 234 10.03 2.99 9.06
C HIS A 234 10.20 4.17 8.10
N LEU A 235 10.53 3.88 6.84
CA LEU A 235 10.90 4.84 5.81
C LEU A 235 9.68 5.48 5.10
N GLY A 236 8.46 5.14 5.52
CA GLY A 236 7.25 5.57 4.82
C GLY A 236 7.14 4.90 3.45
N GLU A 237 6.63 5.63 2.46
CA GLU A 237 6.42 5.08 1.13
C GLU A 237 7.74 4.94 0.39
N LEU A 238 8.14 3.69 0.06
CA LEU A 238 9.40 3.44 -0.64
C LEU A 238 9.29 3.85 -2.11
N ASN A 239 10.26 4.62 -2.58
CA ASN A 239 10.31 5.12 -3.96
C ASN A 239 11.53 4.63 -4.74
N LYS A 240 12.60 4.24 -4.04
CA LYS A 240 13.88 3.91 -4.67
C LYS A 240 14.68 2.98 -3.78
N ILE A 241 15.50 2.15 -4.39
CA ILE A 241 16.52 1.37 -3.71
C ILE A 241 17.88 1.54 -4.36
N ARG A 242 18.92 1.32 -3.58
CA ARG A 242 20.29 1.14 -4.06
C ARG A 242 20.74 -0.25 -3.68
N ILE A 243 21.03 -1.07 -4.68
CA ILE A 243 21.50 -2.44 -4.53
C ILE A 243 22.84 -2.61 -5.25
N GLY A 244 23.73 -3.40 -4.68
CA GLY A 244 24.99 -3.71 -5.32
C GLY A 244 25.77 -4.76 -4.55
N HIS A 245 27.01 -5.01 -4.96
CA HIS A 245 27.88 -5.99 -4.32
C HIS A 245 29.31 -5.47 -4.20
N ASN A 246 30.12 -6.15 -3.37
CA ASN A 246 31.51 -5.76 -3.12
C ASN A 246 32.54 -6.30 -4.13
N ASN A 247 32.07 -7.02 -5.18
CA ASN A 247 32.90 -7.65 -6.20
C ASN A 247 33.93 -8.67 -5.66
N LYS A 248 33.72 -9.23 -4.45
CA LYS A 248 34.52 -10.33 -3.91
C LYS A 248 34.04 -11.69 -4.42
N GLY A 249 34.83 -12.73 -4.18
CA GLY A 249 34.52 -14.12 -4.55
C GLY A 249 34.95 -14.48 -5.97
N ARG A 250 34.74 -15.76 -6.35
CA ARG A 250 35.23 -16.33 -7.62
C ARG A 250 34.39 -15.94 -8.83
N SER A 251 33.11 -15.66 -8.63
CA SER A 251 32.17 -15.26 -9.68
C SER A 251 31.35 -14.08 -9.16
N PRO A 252 31.92 -12.86 -9.19
CA PRO A 252 31.31 -11.68 -8.58
C PRO A 252 30.14 -11.11 -9.40
N SER A 253 30.12 -11.34 -10.72
CA SER A 253 29.05 -10.88 -11.60
C SER A 253 27.68 -11.42 -11.17
N TRP A 254 26.64 -10.61 -11.29
CA TRP A 254 25.29 -10.95 -10.86
C TRP A 254 24.26 -10.47 -11.88
N PHE A 255 23.41 -11.35 -12.41
CA PHE A 255 22.22 -10.92 -13.15
C PHE A 255 21.03 -10.85 -12.20
N LEU A 256 20.73 -9.63 -11.75
CA LEU A 256 19.59 -9.37 -10.91
C LEU A 256 18.35 -9.16 -11.77
N ASP A 257 17.30 -9.95 -11.54
CA ASP A 257 16.00 -9.79 -12.20
C ASP A 257 15.23 -8.64 -11.52
N LYS A 258 14.78 -8.86 -10.28
CA LYS A 258 13.98 -7.89 -9.52
C LYS A 258 14.13 -8.07 -8.02
N LEU A 259 13.68 -7.06 -7.28
CA LEU A 259 13.41 -7.16 -5.85
C LEU A 259 11.96 -6.84 -5.55
N ILE A 260 11.46 -7.48 -4.49
CA ILE A 260 10.18 -7.19 -3.88
C ILE A 260 10.44 -6.88 -2.40
N ILE A 261 9.92 -5.76 -1.89
CA ILE A 261 10.04 -5.35 -0.50
C ILE A 261 8.65 -5.25 0.10
N ASP A 262 8.36 -6.12 1.08
CA ASP A 262 7.16 -6.02 1.91
C ASP A 262 7.45 -5.11 3.10
N ASP A 263 6.69 -4.04 3.23
CA ASP A 263 6.59 -3.24 4.43
C ASP A 263 5.45 -3.77 5.29
N LEU A 264 5.80 -4.50 6.34
CA LEU A 264 4.83 -5.18 7.21
C LEU A 264 4.06 -4.20 8.11
N VAL A 265 4.63 -3.02 8.36
CA VAL A 265 3.98 -1.99 9.17
C VAL A 265 2.90 -1.28 8.36
N SER A 266 3.20 -0.91 7.11
CA SER A 266 2.22 -0.26 6.23
C SER A 266 1.37 -1.25 5.41
N SER A 267 1.67 -2.55 5.50
CA SER A 267 1.07 -3.61 4.68
C SER A 267 1.16 -3.33 3.17
N ARG A 268 2.29 -2.77 2.72
CA ARG A 268 2.55 -2.43 1.32
C ARG A 268 3.69 -3.25 0.74
N VAL A 269 3.67 -3.42 -0.57
CA VAL A 269 4.70 -4.17 -1.28
C VAL A 269 5.21 -3.38 -2.46
N TYR A 270 6.52 -3.23 -2.53
CA TYR A 270 7.23 -2.43 -3.52
C TYR A 270 8.05 -3.32 -4.43
N GLN A 271 7.93 -3.16 -5.74
CA GLN A 271 8.74 -3.90 -6.72
C GLN A 271 9.79 -3.00 -7.35
N PHE A 272 11.00 -3.50 -7.50
CA PHE A 272 12.12 -2.82 -8.13
C PHE A 272 12.70 -3.73 -9.20
N ASN A 273 12.52 -3.38 -10.47
CA ASN A 273 13.03 -4.16 -11.60
C ASN A 273 14.48 -3.76 -11.90
N CYS A 274 15.36 -4.74 -12.08
CA CYS A 274 16.73 -4.53 -12.51
C CYS A 274 16.96 -5.06 -13.93
N ASN A 275 16.68 -6.35 -14.15
CA ASN A 275 16.81 -7.07 -15.43
C ASN A 275 18.15 -6.84 -16.15
N ARG A 276 19.25 -6.79 -15.40
CA ARG A 276 20.58 -6.46 -15.93
C ARG A 276 21.70 -7.17 -15.19
N TRP A 277 22.82 -7.35 -15.89
CA TRP A 277 24.09 -7.72 -15.26
C TRP A 277 24.63 -6.58 -14.39
N MET A 278 25.21 -6.96 -13.26
CA MET A 278 26.04 -6.15 -12.38
C MET A 278 27.37 -6.89 -12.21
N GLY A 279 28.42 -6.37 -12.83
CA GLY A 279 29.75 -6.96 -12.83
C GLY A 279 30.72 -6.03 -13.53
N ARG A 280 32.00 -6.04 -13.16
CA ARG A 280 33.01 -5.18 -13.82
C ARG A 280 33.26 -5.58 -15.28
N ASP A 281 33.14 -6.87 -15.55
CA ASP A 281 33.42 -7.49 -16.84
C ASP A 281 32.12 -7.78 -17.63
N GLU A 282 30.97 -7.28 -17.16
CA GLU A 282 29.64 -7.53 -17.73
C GLU A 282 28.92 -6.22 -18.07
N GLU A 283 28.13 -6.22 -19.15
CA GLU A 283 27.32 -5.09 -19.62
C GLU A 283 28.02 -3.71 -19.53
N ASP A 284 27.66 -2.89 -18.54
CA ASP A 284 28.11 -1.51 -18.37
C ASP A 284 29.22 -1.36 -17.31
N GLY A 285 29.77 -2.48 -16.82
CA GLY A 285 30.87 -2.52 -15.85
C GLY A 285 30.48 -2.10 -14.43
N LYS A 286 29.20 -1.81 -14.16
CA LYS A 286 28.76 -1.27 -12.87
C LYS A 286 28.24 -2.36 -11.94
N ILE A 287 28.81 -2.41 -10.74
CA ILE A 287 28.46 -3.36 -9.65
C ILE A 287 27.38 -2.84 -8.68
N VAL A 288 26.81 -1.66 -8.96
CA VAL A 288 25.75 -1.03 -8.17
C VAL A 288 24.67 -0.51 -9.11
N ARG A 289 23.41 -0.64 -8.68
CA ARG A 289 22.22 -0.10 -9.34
C ARG A 289 21.40 0.72 -8.37
N ILE A 290 20.85 1.80 -8.89
CA ILE A 290 19.79 2.56 -8.26
C ILE A 290 18.53 2.22 -9.03
N LEU A 291 17.57 1.59 -8.36
CA LEU A 291 16.34 1.12 -8.98
C LEU A 291 15.19 1.95 -8.41
N GLU A 292 14.38 2.50 -9.30
CA GLU A 292 13.15 3.16 -8.92
C GLU A 292 12.06 2.11 -8.71
N CYS A 293 11.13 2.39 -7.80
CA CYS A 293 9.97 1.54 -7.63
C CYS A 293 9.23 1.49 -8.96
N VAL A 294 8.87 0.29 -9.41
CA VAL A 294 8.15 0.08 -10.68
C VAL A 294 6.76 0.71 -10.62
N ASP A 295 6.26 0.99 -9.42
CA ASP A 295 5.01 1.73 -9.24
C ASP A 295 5.04 2.68 -8.03
N PRO A 296 5.61 3.90 -8.18
CA PRO A 296 5.55 4.95 -7.16
C PRO A 296 4.24 5.75 -7.20
N ASP A 297 3.38 5.58 -8.22
CA ASP A 297 2.27 6.51 -8.54
C ASP A 297 0.91 5.84 -8.88
N ALA A 298 0.72 4.51 -8.80
CA ALA A 298 -0.63 3.94 -8.84
C ALA A 298 -1.49 4.41 -7.66
N PHE A 299 -0.88 4.88 -6.58
CA PHE A 299 -1.59 5.28 -5.36
C PHE A 299 -0.83 6.35 -4.56
N ARG A 300 -1.01 7.63 -4.90
CA ARG A 300 -0.88 8.71 -3.91
C ARG A 300 -2.11 8.65 -2.98
N LEU A 301 -2.06 7.76 -1.99
CA LEU A 301 -3.11 7.52 -0.96
C LEU A 301 -3.25 8.66 0.07
N THR A 302 -2.56 9.79 -0.13
CA THR A 302 -2.63 10.94 0.78
C THR A 302 -3.77 11.91 0.47
N ASP A 303 -4.48 11.73 -0.65
CA ASP A 303 -5.71 12.49 -0.90
C ASP A 303 -6.86 11.91 -0.07
N LYS A 304 -7.58 12.77 0.66
CA LYS A 304 -8.78 12.43 1.46
C LYS A 304 -9.96 11.82 0.65
N LYS A 305 -9.73 11.40 -0.60
CA LYS A 305 -10.73 10.95 -1.59
C LYS A 305 -10.63 9.47 -1.97
N VAL A 306 -9.74 8.68 -1.36
CA VAL A 306 -9.58 7.25 -1.69
C VAL A 306 -10.85 6.49 -1.31
N LYS A 307 -11.57 5.96 -2.31
CA LYS A 307 -12.70 5.04 -2.08
C LYS A 307 -12.16 3.62 -1.94
N ARG A 308 -12.69 2.87 -0.98
CA ARG A 308 -12.43 1.43 -0.83
C ARG A 308 -13.64 0.66 -1.33
N MET A 309 -13.36 -0.40 -2.06
CA MET A 309 -14.36 -1.31 -2.59
C MET A 309 -14.23 -2.64 -1.83
N HIS A 310 -15.32 -3.07 -1.20
CA HIS A 310 -15.34 -4.26 -0.37
C HIS A 310 -15.62 -5.46 -1.26
N CYS A 311 -14.63 -6.34 -1.40
CA CYS A 311 -14.72 -7.51 -2.26
C CYS A 311 -14.52 -8.80 -1.49
N GLU A 312 -15.34 -9.80 -1.80
CA GLU A 312 -15.09 -11.20 -1.41
C GLU A 312 -14.40 -11.92 -2.58
N ILE A 313 -13.21 -12.45 -2.33
CA ILE A 313 -12.43 -13.23 -3.29
C ILE A 313 -12.54 -14.70 -2.91
N ARG A 314 -12.94 -15.55 -3.85
CA ARG A 314 -13.07 -17.00 -3.70
C ARG A 314 -12.10 -17.69 -4.64
N ILE A 315 -11.02 -18.26 -4.13
CA ILE A 315 -10.01 -18.93 -4.97
C ILE A 315 -10.16 -20.43 -4.83
N LYS A 316 -10.35 -21.12 -5.96
CA LYS A 316 -10.42 -22.58 -6.01
C LYS A 316 -9.08 -23.17 -6.42
N THR A 317 -8.45 -23.90 -5.51
CA THR A 317 -7.30 -24.75 -5.83
C THR A 317 -7.79 -26.02 -6.53
N GLY A 318 -7.12 -26.43 -7.61
CA GLY A 318 -7.56 -27.59 -8.40
C GLY A 318 -7.42 -28.91 -7.66
N ASN A 319 -8.17 -29.91 -8.11
CA ASN A 319 -8.20 -31.24 -7.49
C ASN A 319 -7.19 -32.23 -8.13
N VAL A 320 -5.95 -31.78 -8.35
CA VAL A 320 -4.86 -32.61 -8.88
C VAL A 320 -3.78 -32.83 -7.81
N PRO A 321 -2.97 -33.89 -7.89
CA PRO A 321 -1.83 -34.10 -6.97
C PRO A 321 -0.94 -32.85 -6.90
N ASP A 322 -0.48 -32.54 -5.68
CA ASP A 322 0.43 -31.42 -5.37
C ASP A 322 -0.08 -30.02 -5.76
N ALA A 323 -1.40 -29.86 -5.94
CA ALA A 323 -2.01 -28.59 -6.33
C ALA A 323 -1.88 -27.48 -5.27
N ALA A 324 -1.66 -27.83 -4.00
CA ALA A 324 -1.55 -26.90 -2.87
C ALA A 324 -0.29 -26.03 -2.96
N THR A 325 -0.29 -24.85 -2.33
CA THR A 325 0.90 -23.97 -2.29
C THR A 325 1.24 -23.52 -0.88
N SER A 326 2.54 -23.50 -0.58
CA SER A 326 3.11 -22.86 0.61
C SER A 326 3.54 -21.41 0.38
N ALA A 327 3.49 -20.93 -0.87
CA ALA A 327 3.92 -19.59 -1.23
C ALA A 327 2.88 -18.56 -0.83
N ARG A 328 3.32 -17.32 -0.54
CA ARG A 328 2.36 -16.22 -0.38
C ARG A 328 1.82 -15.86 -1.74
N THR A 329 0.50 -15.65 -1.80
CA THR A 329 -0.21 -15.33 -3.04
C THR A 329 -0.70 -13.89 -3.02
N PHE A 330 -0.88 -13.32 -4.20
CA PHE A 330 -1.49 -12.01 -4.37
C PHE A 330 -2.47 -12.02 -5.53
N ILE A 331 -3.33 -10.99 -5.53
CA ILE A 331 -4.12 -10.62 -6.70
C ILE A 331 -3.88 -9.17 -7.10
N ARG A 332 -4.19 -8.82 -8.35
CA ARG A 332 -4.35 -7.45 -8.82
C ARG A 332 -5.55 -7.38 -9.74
N VAL A 333 -6.48 -6.47 -9.49
CA VAL A 333 -7.67 -6.33 -10.33
C VAL A 333 -7.53 -5.15 -11.28
N HIS A 334 -8.05 -5.31 -12.49
CA HIS A 334 -8.08 -4.29 -13.52
C HIS A 334 -9.54 -3.97 -13.86
N GLY A 335 -9.87 -2.69 -13.92
CA GLY A 335 -11.18 -2.19 -14.34
C GLY A 335 -11.23 -1.83 -15.83
N PRO A 336 -12.33 -1.23 -16.29
CA PRO A 336 -12.43 -0.63 -17.63
C PRO A 336 -11.38 0.48 -17.81
N GLU A 337 -10.82 0.62 -19.00
CA GLU A 337 -9.86 1.70 -19.30
C GLU A 337 -10.47 3.08 -19.02
N GLY A 338 -9.76 3.91 -18.25
CA GLY A 338 -10.09 5.32 -18.11
C GLY A 338 -9.53 6.13 -19.27
N LYS A 339 -9.99 7.38 -19.45
CA LYS A 339 -9.59 8.26 -20.56
C LYS A 339 -8.06 8.46 -20.72
N ASP A 340 -7.26 8.26 -19.66
CA ASP A 340 -5.81 8.53 -19.71
C ASP A 340 -4.89 7.39 -19.19
N LYS A 341 -5.39 6.38 -18.45
CA LYS A 341 -4.59 5.22 -17.97
C LYS A 341 -5.45 3.98 -17.67
N PRO A 342 -4.89 2.76 -17.75
CA PRO A 342 -5.55 1.55 -17.24
C PRO A 342 -5.77 1.65 -15.72
N LEU A 343 -7.04 1.55 -15.31
CA LEU A 343 -7.47 1.58 -13.92
C LEU A 343 -7.18 0.23 -13.27
N SER A 344 -6.11 0.15 -12.48
CA SER A 344 -5.69 -1.09 -11.81
C SER A 344 -5.53 -0.88 -10.32
N SER A 345 -5.85 -1.90 -9.53
CA SER A 345 -5.51 -1.91 -8.10
C SER A 345 -4.00 -2.07 -7.91
N PRO A 346 -3.47 -1.82 -6.69
CA PRO A 346 -2.17 -2.34 -6.33
C PRO A 346 -2.26 -3.86 -6.18
N ARG A 347 -1.12 -4.55 -6.02
CA ARG A 347 -1.13 -5.96 -5.63
C ARG A 347 -1.65 -6.08 -4.19
N ILE A 348 -2.66 -6.92 -4.02
CA ILE A 348 -3.27 -7.22 -2.73
C ILE A 348 -2.81 -8.62 -2.34
N TRP A 349 -2.00 -8.69 -1.28
CA TRP A 349 -1.49 -9.96 -0.77
C TRP A 349 -2.53 -10.65 0.11
N LEU A 350 -2.76 -11.92 -0.17
CA LEU A 350 -3.73 -12.74 0.54
C LEU A 350 -3.02 -13.35 1.75
N ASN A 351 -3.11 -12.65 2.88
CA ASN A 351 -2.49 -13.08 4.12
C ASN A 351 -3.24 -14.26 4.74
N ASN A 352 -2.52 -15.13 5.45
CA ASN A 352 -3.05 -16.33 6.12
C ASN A 352 -3.81 -17.29 5.18
N ALA A 353 -3.44 -17.29 3.90
CA ALA A 353 -4.00 -18.21 2.95
C ALA A 353 -3.43 -19.63 3.18
N HIS A 354 -4.33 -20.60 3.32
CA HIS A 354 -4.00 -22.01 3.44
C HIS A 354 -4.63 -22.76 2.26
N PHE A 355 -3.92 -22.76 1.13
CA PHE A 355 -4.41 -23.40 -0.08
C PHE A 355 -4.15 -24.90 -0.04
N GLU A 356 -5.23 -25.67 -0.03
CA GLU A 356 -5.19 -27.13 -0.06
C GLU A 356 -5.80 -27.65 -1.36
N ARG A 357 -5.36 -28.83 -1.81
CA ARG A 357 -5.87 -29.49 -3.01
C ARG A 357 -7.40 -29.54 -3.00
N GLY A 358 -8.03 -29.07 -4.07
CA GLY A 358 -9.48 -29.11 -4.24
C GLY A 358 -10.27 -28.23 -3.28
N ARG A 359 -9.64 -27.36 -2.49
CA ARG A 359 -10.31 -26.48 -1.53
C ARG A 359 -10.60 -25.10 -2.15
N THR A 360 -11.58 -24.41 -1.58
CA THR A 360 -11.90 -23.02 -1.92
C THR A 360 -11.60 -22.15 -0.72
N GLU A 361 -10.72 -21.18 -0.90
CA GLU A 361 -10.34 -20.20 0.12
C GLU A 361 -11.08 -18.89 -0.14
N ILE A 362 -11.59 -18.27 0.92
CA ILE A 362 -12.40 -17.04 0.85
C ILE A 362 -11.66 -15.92 1.59
N PHE A 363 -11.51 -14.77 0.93
CA PHE A 363 -10.87 -13.58 1.47
C PHE A 363 -11.80 -12.39 1.33
N ASN A 364 -12.03 -11.67 2.43
CA ASN A 364 -12.66 -10.36 2.40
C ASN A 364 -11.56 -9.30 2.32
N VAL A 365 -11.53 -8.54 1.23
CA VAL A 365 -10.50 -7.52 0.99
C VAL A 365 -11.11 -6.17 0.69
N ASP A 366 -10.44 -5.13 1.18
CA ASP A 366 -10.68 -3.76 0.75
C ASP A 366 -9.77 -3.43 -0.42
N ILE A 367 -10.34 -3.25 -1.61
CA ILE A 367 -9.60 -2.83 -2.81
C ILE A 367 -9.55 -1.30 -2.81
N PRO A 368 -8.38 -0.67 -2.61
CA PRO A 368 -8.27 0.78 -2.69
C PRO A 368 -8.42 1.23 -4.15
N THR A 369 -9.13 2.34 -4.37
CA THR A 369 -9.35 2.94 -5.69
C THR A 369 -9.13 4.46 -5.63
N ASN A 370 -8.51 5.01 -6.68
CA ASN A 370 -8.07 6.41 -6.69
C ASN A 370 -9.25 7.39 -6.92
N THR A 371 -10.26 7.02 -7.72
CA THR A 371 -11.44 7.88 -7.99
C THR A 371 -12.68 7.13 -8.50
N ALA A 372 -12.51 5.96 -9.12
CA ALA A 372 -13.58 5.19 -9.77
C ALA A 372 -13.71 3.78 -9.19
N ILE A 373 -14.95 3.28 -9.18
CA ILE A 373 -15.24 1.87 -8.90
C ILE A 373 -14.67 1.05 -10.05
N LEU A 374 -13.82 0.06 -9.74
CA LEU A 374 -13.17 -0.80 -10.74
C LEU A 374 -14.09 -1.92 -11.25
N SER A 375 -15.12 -2.28 -10.47
CA SER A 375 -16.10 -3.29 -10.86
C SER A 375 -17.12 -2.71 -11.87
N PRO A 376 -17.48 -3.45 -12.95
CA PRO A 376 -17.01 -4.79 -13.29
C PRO A 376 -15.55 -4.82 -13.76
N PHE A 377 -14.78 -5.75 -13.22
CA PHE A 377 -13.38 -5.97 -13.56
C PHE A 377 -13.23 -6.54 -14.97
N THR A 378 -12.20 -6.09 -15.69
CA THR A 378 -11.84 -6.58 -17.04
C THR A 378 -10.89 -7.76 -16.99
N SER A 379 -9.94 -7.75 -16.05
CA SER A 379 -8.95 -8.82 -15.85
C SER A 379 -8.42 -8.85 -14.42
N LEU A 380 -7.75 -9.95 -14.09
CA LEU A 380 -7.20 -10.25 -12.77
C LEU A 380 -5.78 -10.83 -12.91
N ASP A 381 -4.76 -10.16 -12.38
CA ASP A 381 -3.48 -10.82 -12.14
C ASP A 381 -3.56 -11.69 -10.89
N LEU A 382 -3.16 -12.95 -11.02
CA LEU A 382 -2.99 -13.90 -9.92
C LEU A 382 -1.57 -14.43 -9.91
N GLY A 383 -0.92 -14.44 -8.75
CA GLY A 383 0.44 -14.95 -8.65
C GLY A 383 0.88 -15.26 -7.23
N HIS A 384 2.12 -15.74 -7.11
CA HIS A 384 2.76 -16.04 -5.85
C HIS A 384 4.24 -15.63 -5.84
N ASP A 385 4.84 -15.55 -4.65
CA ASP A 385 6.25 -15.15 -4.45
C ASP A 385 7.26 -16.30 -4.55
N ASN A 386 6.82 -17.48 -4.98
CA ASN A 386 7.62 -18.70 -5.07
C ASN A 386 8.32 -19.10 -3.75
N SER A 387 7.80 -18.68 -2.60
CA SER A 387 8.37 -19.00 -1.29
C SER A 387 7.84 -20.31 -0.68
N GLY A 388 8.53 -20.79 0.36
CA GLY A 388 8.21 -22.03 1.06
C GLY A 388 8.69 -23.29 0.32
N PRO A 389 8.53 -24.48 0.94
CA PRO A 389 9.05 -25.73 0.39
C PRO A 389 8.27 -26.25 -0.83
N TYR A 390 7.00 -25.85 -0.98
CA TYR A 390 6.11 -26.31 -2.07
C TYR A 390 5.43 -25.09 -2.72
N PRO A 391 6.17 -24.28 -3.49
CA PRO A 391 5.64 -23.02 -4.01
C PRO A 391 4.71 -23.18 -5.21
N ALA A 392 4.79 -24.31 -5.94
CA ALA A 392 3.93 -24.58 -7.08
C ALA A 392 2.46 -24.54 -6.66
N TRP A 393 1.59 -24.04 -7.53
CA TRP A 393 0.17 -23.90 -7.23
C TRP A 393 -0.67 -24.21 -8.47
N PHE A 394 -1.61 -25.14 -8.38
CA PHE A 394 -2.58 -25.34 -9.46
C PHE A 394 -3.90 -24.65 -9.11
N VAL A 395 -4.24 -23.62 -9.88
CA VAL A 395 -5.45 -22.84 -9.66
C VAL A 395 -6.50 -23.23 -10.69
N ASP A 396 -7.69 -23.59 -10.22
CA ASP A 396 -8.83 -23.87 -11.09
C ASP A 396 -9.47 -22.56 -11.55
N LYS A 397 -9.95 -21.75 -10.61
CA LYS A 397 -10.60 -20.47 -10.88
C LYS A 397 -10.58 -19.51 -9.70
N VAL A 398 -10.83 -18.23 -9.98
CA VAL A 398 -11.04 -17.18 -8.98
C VAL A 398 -12.41 -16.55 -9.20
N GLY A 399 -13.22 -16.48 -8.15
CA GLY A 399 -14.44 -15.69 -8.09
C GLY A 399 -14.20 -14.39 -7.34
N ILE A 400 -14.78 -13.28 -7.79
CA ILE A 400 -14.74 -11.99 -7.10
C ILE A 400 -16.16 -11.44 -7.02
N SER A 401 -16.62 -11.11 -5.81
CA SER A 401 -17.90 -10.45 -5.55
C SER A 401 -17.66 -9.06 -5.01
N CYS A 402 -18.15 -8.02 -5.69
CA CYS A 402 -18.01 -6.62 -5.26
C CYS A 402 -19.31 -6.14 -4.60
N ARG A 403 -19.24 -5.75 -3.33
CA ARG A 403 -20.40 -5.35 -2.54
C ARG A 403 -21.06 -4.06 -3.03
N GLU A 404 -20.26 -3.11 -3.53
CA GLU A 404 -20.73 -1.79 -3.98
C GLU A 404 -21.53 -1.89 -5.28
N THR A 405 -21.15 -2.81 -6.16
CA THR A 405 -21.79 -2.99 -7.47
C THR A 405 -22.78 -4.14 -7.49
N GLY A 406 -22.70 -5.05 -6.51
CA GLY A 406 -23.44 -6.31 -6.52
C GLY A 406 -22.99 -7.29 -7.60
N VAL A 407 -21.90 -6.99 -8.32
CA VAL A 407 -21.43 -7.82 -9.43
C VAL A 407 -20.53 -8.92 -8.90
N GLU A 408 -20.84 -10.16 -9.28
CA GLU A 408 -20.00 -11.33 -9.08
C GLU A 408 -19.42 -11.81 -10.42
N GLN A 409 -18.11 -12.02 -10.46
CA GLN A 409 -17.36 -12.36 -11.66
C GLN A 409 -16.51 -13.60 -11.41
N THR A 410 -16.27 -14.37 -12.47
CA THR A 410 -15.40 -15.56 -12.44
C THR A 410 -14.25 -15.41 -13.44
N PHE A 411 -13.06 -15.81 -13.03
CA PHE A 411 -11.83 -15.81 -13.81
C PHE A 411 -11.29 -17.24 -13.82
N ILE A 412 -11.33 -17.90 -14.97
CA ILE A 412 -10.85 -19.28 -15.13
C ILE A 412 -9.33 -19.26 -15.30
N CYS A 413 -8.63 -20.13 -14.56
CA CYS A 413 -7.18 -20.31 -14.68
C CYS A 413 -6.83 -21.68 -15.28
N GLY A 414 -7.21 -22.76 -14.59
CA GLY A 414 -6.99 -24.15 -15.02
C GLY A 414 -5.53 -24.55 -15.24
N LEU A 415 -4.57 -23.87 -14.62
CA LEU A 415 -3.15 -24.02 -14.91
C LEU A 415 -2.26 -23.99 -13.66
N TRP A 416 -1.05 -24.54 -13.80
CA TRP A 416 0.02 -24.39 -12.82
C TRP A 416 0.60 -22.97 -12.84
N LEU A 417 0.75 -22.40 -11.65
CA LEU A 417 1.65 -21.29 -11.33
C LEU A 417 2.87 -21.90 -10.65
N SER A 418 3.98 -22.01 -11.36
CA SER A 418 5.20 -22.67 -10.89
C SER A 418 6.41 -22.16 -11.64
N SER A 419 7.58 -22.14 -10.98
CA SER A 419 8.85 -21.82 -11.62
C SER A 419 9.48 -23.02 -12.34
N THR A 420 9.04 -24.24 -12.00
CA THR A 420 9.65 -25.50 -12.48
C THR A 420 8.69 -26.38 -13.28
N SER A 421 7.38 -26.24 -13.06
CA SER A 421 6.32 -27.05 -13.69
C SER A 421 5.48 -26.24 -14.68
N GLY A 422 4.75 -26.92 -15.55
CA GLY A 422 3.88 -26.27 -16.54
C GLY A 422 4.68 -25.39 -17.51
N ASP A 423 4.23 -24.15 -17.71
CA ASP A 423 4.89 -23.16 -18.57
C ASP A 423 5.93 -22.29 -17.84
N ARG A 424 6.27 -22.66 -16.59
CA ARG A 424 7.26 -21.97 -15.74
C ARG A 424 6.92 -20.51 -15.39
N LYS A 425 5.62 -20.17 -15.38
CA LYS A 425 5.14 -18.86 -14.90
C LYS A 425 4.55 -18.97 -13.50
N ILE A 426 4.92 -18.05 -12.62
CA ILE A 426 4.40 -17.94 -11.24
C ILE A 426 3.32 -16.85 -11.08
N GLU A 427 3.00 -16.15 -12.16
CA GLU A 427 2.02 -15.05 -12.23
C GLU A 427 1.32 -15.10 -13.60
N ARG A 428 0.02 -14.81 -13.63
CA ARG A 428 -0.81 -14.75 -14.84
C ARG A 428 -1.88 -13.68 -14.74
N THR A 429 -2.15 -13.03 -15.86
CA THR A 429 -3.36 -12.23 -16.07
C THR A 429 -4.48 -13.11 -16.59
N LEU A 430 -5.60 -13.15 -15.89
CA LEU A 430 -6.81 -13.90 -16.22
C LEU A 430 -7.87 -12.94 -16.76
N ALA A 431 -8.45 -13.27 -17.90
CA ALA A 431 -9.62 -12.54 -18.41
C ALA A 431 -10.90 -13.02 -17.70
N GLU A 432 -11.87 -12.13 -17.58
CA GLU A 432 -13.18 -12.49 -17.06
C GLU A 432 -13.90 -13.49 -17.97
N ASP A 433 -14.46 -14.54 -17.37
CA ASP A 433 -15.54 -15.32 -18.00
C ASP A 433 -16.87 -14.57 -17.87
N LYS A 434 -17.21 -13.80 -18.91
CA LYS A 434 -18.43 -13.00 -18.98
C LYS A 434 -19.71 -13.83 -18.90
N THR A 435 -19.67 -15.12 -19.25
CA THR A 435 -20.87 -15.98 -19.24
C THR A 435 -21.30 -16.37 -17.82
N SER A 436 -20.35 -16.36 -16.89
CA SER A 436 -20.56 -16.66 -15.47
C SER A 436 -20.85 -15.42 -14.61
N ARG A 437 -21.00 -14.23 -15.21
CA ARG A 437 -21.26 -12.98 -14.47
C ARG A 437 -22.67 -12.99 -13.88
N VAL A 438 -22.76 -12.71 -12.59
CA VAL A 438 -24.02 -12.51 -11.88
C VAL A 438 -24.08 -11.09 -11.34
N THR A 439 -25.24 -10.44 -11.39
CA THR A 439 -25.44 -9.14 -10.72
C THR A 439 -26.53 -9.30 -9.68
N ILE A 440 -26.11 -9.29 -8.41
CA ILE A 440 -26.99 -9.32 -7.25
C ILE A 440 -27.53 -7.91 -7.04
N GLN A 441 -28.80 -7.69 -7.36
CA GLN A 441 -29.45 -6.42 -7.04
C GLN A 441 -29.60 -6.29 -5.53
N LYS A 442 -28.92 -5.29 -4.94
CA LYS A 442 -29.08 -4.97 -3.52
C LYS A 442 -30.51 -4.44 -3.31
N THR A 443 -31.28 -5.13 -2.49
CA THR A 443 -32.64 -4.73 -2.10
C THR A 443 -32.65 -4.13 -0.71
N THR A 444 -33.43 -3.07 -0.53
CA THR A 444 -33.77 -2.45 0.77
C THR A 444 -35.16 -2.92 1.22
N GLU A 445 -35.39 -3.02 2.52
CA GLU A 445 -36.72 -3.35 3.07
C GLU A 445 -37.56 -2.07 3.22
N TRP A 446 -38.79 -2.11 2.70
CA TRP A 446 -39.71 -0.98 2.68
C TRP A 446 -41.04 -1.37 3.33
N LEU A 447 -41.64 -0.41 4.03
CA LEU A 447 -43.00 -0.48 4.55
C LEU A 447 -43.92 0.37 3.65
N ILE A 448 -44.98 -0.25 3.15
CA ILE A 448 -46.02 0.37 2.33
C ILE A 448 -47.25 0.51 3.21
N SER A 449 -47.64 1.73 3.57
CA SER A 449 -48.89 2.03 4.27
C SER A 449 -49.91 2.54 3.26
N VAL A 450 -51.05 1.87 3.16
CA VAL A 450 -52.14 2.23 2.25
C VAL A 450 -53.33 2.72 3.08
N HIS A 451 -53.82 3.91 2.76
CA HIS A 451 -54.93 4.55 3.47
C HIS A 451 -56.17 4.59 2.59
N THR A 452 -57.21 3.86 3.01
CA THR A 452 -58.53 3.91 2.39
C THR A 452 -59.34 5.01 3.08
N SER A 453 -60.04 5.84 2.31
CA SER A 453 -60.76 7.00 2.86
C SER A 453 -61.93 6.59 3.75
N ASP A 454 -62.47 7.56 4.48
CA ASP A 454 -63.66 7.41 5.32
C ASP A 454 -64.98 7.59 4.57
N LEU A 455 -64.94 7.78 3.24
CA LEU A 455 -66.15 7.87 2.43
C LEU A 455 -66.96 6.58 2.53
N LYS A 456 -68.29 6.73 2.45
CA LYS A 456 -69.21 5.58 2.52
C LYS A 456 -68.90 4.62 1.36
N LEU A 457 -68.71 3.34 1.69
CA LEU A 457 -68.34 2.28 0.74
C LEU A 457 -66.97 2.47 0.06
N ALA A 458 -66.04 3.22 0.67
CA ALA A 458 -64.70 3.44 0.13
C ALA A 458 -63.82 2.18 0.04
N GLY A 459 -64.21 1.06 0.66
CA GLY A 459 -63.39 -0.15 0.73
C GLY A 459 -63.59 -1.10 -0.46
N THR A 460 -62.59 -1.94 -0.71
CA THR A 460 -62.57 -2.89 -1.85
C THR A 460 -62.35 -4.32 -1.41
N ASP A 461 -62.89 -5.26 -2.18
CA ASP A 461 -62.60 -6.69 -2.11
C ASP A 461 -61.74 -7.21 -3.27
N ALA A 462 -61.37 -6.33 -4.21
CA ALA A 462 -60.50 -6.64 -5.32
C ALA A 462 -59.03 -6.79 -4.87
N LEU A 463 -58.23 -7.53 -5.63
CA LEU A 463 -56.80 -7.63 -5.36
C LEU A 463 -56.10 -6.37 -5.84
N VAL A 464 -55.33 -5.74 -4.94
CA VAL A 464 -54.62 -4.49 -5.20
C VAL A 464 -53.15 -4.76 -5.50
N TYR A 465 -52.62 -4.04 -6.49
CA TYR A 465 -51.25 -4.13 -6.95
C TYR A 465 -50.66 -2.72 -7.11
N CYS A 466 -49.35 -2.60 -6.94
CA CYS A 466 -48.67 -1.37 -7.25
C CYS A 466 -47.31 -1.58 -7.92
N LYS A 467 -46.79 -0.54 -8.57
CA LYS A 467 -45.46 -0.49 -9.16
C LYS A 467 -44.84 0.87 -8.88
N LEU A 468 -43.67 0.86 -8.25
CA LEU A 468 -42.96 2.05 -7.85
C LEU A 468 -41.87 2.40 -8.88
N TYR A 469 -41.83 3.65 -9.30
CA TYR A 469 -40.85 4.18 -10.24
C TYR A 469 -39.94 5.18 -9.51
N GLY A 470 -38.64 4.97 -9.62
CA GLY A 470 -37.64 5.95 -9.21
C GLY A 470 -36.94 6.58 -10.40
N ASN A 471 -36.03 7.50 -10.13
CA ASN A 471 -35.29 8.22 -11.17
C ASN A 471 -34.24 7.36 -11.91
N THR A 472 -33.88 6.17 -11.39
CA THR A 472 -32.89 5.29 -12.02
C THR A 472 -33.43 3.94 -12.47
N ALA A 473 -34.51 3.44 -11.84
CA ALA A 473 -35.15 2.19 -12.21
C ALA A 473 -36.61 2.14 -11.73
N ALA A 474 -37.30 1.03 -11.99
CA ALA A 474 -38.65 0.77 -11.50
C ALA A 474 -38.73 -0.65 -10.91
N THR A 475 -39.67 -0.87 -10.01
CA THR A 475 -39.92 -2.20 -9.45
C THR A 475 -40.67 -3.09 -10.43
N ASP A 476 -40.67 -4.39 -10.16
CA ASP A 476 -41.73 -5.27 -10.66
C ASP A 476 -43.06 -4.96 -9.97
N THR A 477 -44.13 -5.63 -10.41
CA THR A 477 -45.45 -5.51 -9.78
C THR A 477 -45.42 -6.07 -8.37
N ILE A 478 -45.84 -5.25 -7.40
CA ILE A 478 -45.94 -5.59 -5.99
C ILE A 478 -47.40 -5.90 -5.66
N PRO A 479 -47.76 -7.15 -5.35
CA PRO A 479 -49.08 -7.48 -4.83
C PRO A 479 -49.22 -7.00 -3.38
N LEU A 480 -50.30 -6.29 -3.07
CA LEU A 480 -50.60 -5.78 -1.73
C LEU A 480 -51.52 -6.75 -0.99
N THR A 481 -50.98 -7.92 -0.68
CA THR A 481 -51.71 -9.05 -0.07
C THR A 481 -51.22 -9.34 1.36
N GLY A 482 -52.10 -9.80 2.25
CA GLY A 482 -51.76 -10.23 3.61
C GLY A 482 -52.86 -11.07 4.25
N GLU A 483 -52.67 -11.51 5.51
CA GLU A 483 -53.71 -12.25 6.25
C GLU A 483 -54.87 -11.33 6.66
N GLY A 484 -56.11 -11.79 6.45
CA GLY A 484 -57.33 -11.02 6.75
C GLY A 484 -57.89 -10.24 5.57
N LYS A 485 -59.02 -9.55 5.78
CA LYS A 485 -59.58 -8.62 4.80
C LYS A 485 -58.86 -7.26 4.94
N HIS A 486 -58.37 -6.72 3.82
CA HIS A 486 -57.67 -5.44 3.75
C HIS A 486 -58.55 -4.38 3.06
N PHE A 487 -58.16 -3.11 3.16
CA PHE A 487 -58.78 -1.99 2.43
C PHE A 487 -60.26 -1.76 2.74
N HIS A 488 -60.63 -1.76 4.03
CA HIS A 488 -61.97 -1.36 4.46
C HIS A 488 -62.09 0.17 4.56
N GLN A 489 -63.32 0.68 4.62
CA GLN A 489 -63.56 2.10 4.87
C GLN A 489 -62.82 2.58 6.12
N ASN A 490 -62.14 3.71 6.00
CA ASN A 490 -61.33 4.34 7.06
C ASN A 490 -60.26 3.40 7.65
N SER A 491 -59.53 2.68 6.80
CA SER A 491 -58.49 1.73 7.23
C SER A 491 -57.10 2.12 6.75
N GLN A 492 -56.11 1.75 7.55
CA GLN A 492 -54.69 1.79 7.21
C GLN A 492 -54.15 0.36 7.20
N ASN A 493 -53.65 -0.09 6.04
CA ASN A 493 -53.05 -1.41 5.89
C ASN A 493 -51.56 -1.29 5.58
N GLU A 494 -50.74 -2.16 6.15
CA GLU A 494 -49.29 -2.11 6.02
C GLU A 494 -48.72 -3.38 5.39
N PHE A 495 -47.86 -3.22 4.39
CA PHE A 495 -47.23 -4.30 3.65
C PHE A 495 -45.72 -4.12 3.64
N ARG A 496 -44.96 -5.19 3.89
CA ARG A 496 -43.49 -5.17 3.83
C ARG A 496 -43.01 -5.82 2.54
N THR A 497 -42.07 -5.17 1.87
CA THR A 497 -41.46 -5.73 0.66
C THR A 497 -40.00 -5.30 0.50
N LYS A 498 -39.26 -6.06 -0.30
CA LYS A 498 -37.87 -5.76 -0.65
C LYS A 498 -37.83 -5.10 -2.02
N ILE A 499 -37.36 -3.86 -2.07
CA ILE A 499 -37.29 -3.04 -3.29
C ILE A 499 -35.82 -2.92 -3.72
N PRO A 500 -35.46 -3.22 -4.98
CA PRO A 500 -34.11 -2.97 -5.51
C PRO A 500 -33.81 -1.47 -5.52
N ASN A 501 -32.55 -1.06 -5.63
CA ASN A 501 -32.21 0.35 -5.72
C ASN A 501 -32.83 0.99 -6.99
N ILE A 502 -33.91 1.76 -6.80
CA ILE A 502 -34.58 2.54 -7.85
C ILE A 502 -34.17 4.02 -7.86
N GLY A 503 -33.28 4.43 -6.95
CA GLY A 503 -32.95 5.82 -6.68
C GLY A 503 -34.07 6.52 -5.90
N ILE A 504 -34.32 7.80 -6.21
CA ILE A 504 -35.36 8.60 -5.56
C ILE A 504 -36.72 8.21 -6.16
N PRO A 505 -37.71 7.74 -5.36
CA PRO A 505 -39.07 7.50 -5.83
C PRO A 505 -39.69 8.76 -6.44
N THR A 506 -40.32 8.62 -7.61
CA THR A 506 -40.90 9.74 -8.35
C THR A 506 -42.36 9.53 -8.71
N LYS A 507 -42.76 8.28 -8.99
CA LYS A 507 -44.12 7.94 -9.40
C LYS A 507 -44.55 6.58 -8.85
N LEU A 508 -45.81 6.46 -8.47
CA LEU A 508 -46.46 5.20 -8.10
C LEU A 508 -47.59 4.93 -9.09
N ARG A 509 -47.62 3.73 -9.66
CA ARG A 509 -48.81 3.22 -10.34
C ARG A 509 -49.50 2.24 -9.41
N ILE A 510 -50.76 2.46 -9.09
CA ILE A 510 -51.58 1.58 -8.23
C ILE A 510 -52.88 1.23 -8.92
N TRP A 511 -53.31 -0.02 -8.81
CA TRP A 511 -54.52 -0.52 -9.44
C TRP A 511 -55.08 -1.74 -8.72
N HIS A 512 -56.31 -2.12 -9.06
CA HIS A 512 -56.90 -3.39 -8.65
C HIS A 512 -57.39 -4.21 -9.86
N ASP A 513 -57.66 -5.49 -9.65
CA ASP A 513 -58.10 -6.42 -10.72
C ASP A 513 -59.62 -6.42 -10.96
N ASN A 514 -60.36 -5.55 -10.28
CA ASN A 514 -61.82 -5.41 -10.37
C ASN A 514 -62.60 -6.71 -10.06
N THR A 515 -62.02 -7.62 -9.27
CA THR A 515 -62.71 -8.82 -8.81
C THR A 515 -63.50 -8.56 -7.54
N GLY A 516 -64.47 -9.43 -7.24
CA GLY A 516 -65.30 -9.35 -6.02
C GLY A 516 -66.63 -8.61 -6.20
N PRO A 517 -67.57 -8.76 -5.24
CA PRO A 517 -68.87 -8.09 -5.28
C PRO A 517 -68.85 -6.57 -5.05
N ALA A 518 -67.78 -5.99 -4.51
CA ALA A 518 -67.63 -4.55 -4.30
C ALA A 518 -66.19 -4.07 -4.62
N PRO A 519 -65.82 -4.07 -5.92
CA PRO A 519 -64.44 -3.81 -6.33
C PRO A 519 -64.03 -2.34 -6.29
N GLY A 520 -65.00 -1.42 -6.31
CA GLY A 520 -64.74 0.03 -6.29
C GLY A 520 -64.01 0.45 -5.02
N TRP A 521 -62.96 1.27 -5.17
CA TRP A 521 -62.08 1.62 -4.06
C TRP A 521 -61.78 3.12 -4.04
N HIS A 522 -62.03 3.80 -2.93
CA HIS A 522 -61.56 5.17 -2.78
C HIS A 522 -60.24 5.21 -2.00
N LEU A 523 -59.15 5.40 -2.73
CA LEU A 523 -57.81 5.52 -2.17
C LEU A 523 -57.55 6.98 -1.75
N ASP A 524 -57.20 7.19 -0.48
CA ASP A 524 -56.77 8.50 0.03
C ASP A 524 -55.30 8.73 -0.35
N TYR A 525 -54.37 7.96 0.20
CA TYR A 525 -52.95 8.03 -0.14
C TYR A 525 -52.21 6.73 0.12
N VAL A 526 -50.99 6.63 -0.43
CA VAL A 526 -50.04 5.56 -0.14
C VAL A 526 -48.74 6.17 0.37
N LYS A 527 -48.18 5.60 1.43
CA LYS A 527 -46.89 6.00 1.99
C LYS A 527 -45.88 4.87 1.87
N PHE A 528 -44.70 5.18 1.33
CA PHE A 528 -43.55 4.29 1.29
C PHE A 528 -42.51 4.78 2.30
N LYS A 529 -42.10 3.91 3.22
CA LYS A 529 -41.03 4.17 4.20
C LYS A 529 -39.87 3.21 3.98
N ASP A 530 -38.69 3.75 3.71
CA ASP A 530 -37.44 3.00 3.72
C ASP A 530 -37.10 2.64 5.18
N LEU A 531 -37.08 1.35 5.50
CA LEU A 531 -36.78 0.89 6.87
C LEU A 531 -35.26 0.89 7.18
N THR A 532 -34.42 1.10 6.17
CA THR A 532 -32.95 1.18 6.30
C THR A 532 -32.49 2.61 6.50
N GLU A 533 -32.93 3.52 5.64
CA GLU A 533 -32.50 4.94 5.65
C GLU A 533 -33.50 5.87 6.35
N GLY A 534 -34.73 5.40 6.59
CA GLY A 534 -35.78 6.16 7.29
C GLY A 534 -36.50 7.19 6.42
N ALA A 535 -36.19 7.30 5.13
CA ALA A 535 -36.86 8.22 4.20
C ALA A 535 -38.32 7.81 3.98
N GLU A 536 -39.22 8.80 3.96
CA GLU A 536 -40.65 8.61 3.73
C GLU A 536 -41.10 9.36 2.48
N TYR A 537 -41.85 8.69 1.61
CA TYR A 537 -42.43 9.24 0.39
C TYR A 537 -43.94 9.03 0.39
N LEU A 538 -44.69 10.09 0.10
CA LEU A 538 -46.15 10.13 0.12
C LEU A 538 -46.70 10.31 -1.30
N PHE A 539 -47.68 9.48 -1.65
CA PHE A 539 -48.39 9.49 -2.91
C PHE A 539 -49.87 9.75 -2.65
N THR A 540 -50.28 11.00 -2.77
CA THR A 540 -51.68 11.42 -2.58
C THR A 540 -52.52 11.03 -3.77
N CYS A 541 -53.67 10.40 -3.53
CA CYS A 541 -54.63 9.99 -4.55
C CYS A 541 -55.92 10.79 -4.42
N ASN A 542 -56.72 10.56 -3.38
CA ASN A 542 -58.04 11.17 -3.18
C ASN A 542 -59.01 11.00 -4.36
N HIS A 543 -59.06 9.78 -4.90
CA HIS A 543 -59.89 9.44 -6.06
C HIS A 543 -60.44 8.01 -5.97
N TRP A 544 -61.55 7.76 -6.66
CA TRP A 544 -62.09 6.41 -6.82
C TRP A 544 -61.36 5.65 -7.92
N LEU A 545 -60.86 4.47 -7.59
CA LEU A 545 -60.49 3.43 -8.55
C LEU A 545 -61.72 2.55 -8.72
N SER A 546 -62.55 2.86 -9.71
CA SER A 546 -63.86 2.23 -9.92
C SER A 546 -64.26 2.36 -11.39
N TYR A 547 -65.02 1.39 -11.91
CA TYR A 547 -65.68 1.55 -13.21
C TYR A 547 -67.00 2.30 -13.10
N ASP A 548 -67.61 2.36 -11.92
CA ASP A 548 -68.93 2.97 -11.73
C ASP A 548 -68.84 4.42 -11.23
N ASP A 549 -67.68 4.81 -10.68
CA ASP A 549 -67.45 6.11 -10.05
C ASP A 549 -66.29 6.89 -10.68
N ASP A 550 -66.22 8.19 -10.38
CA ASP A 550 -65.17 9.14 -10.76
C ASP A 550 -64.88 9.16 -12.28
N ASP A 551 -63.72 8.69 -12.72
CA ASP A 551 -63.28 8.71 -14.11
C ASP A 551 -63.42 7.36 -14.84
N HIS A 552 -64.15 6.41 -14.23
CA HIS A 552 -64.34 5.05 -14.74
C HIS A 552 -63.04 4.26 -14.97
N THR A 553 -61.98 4.56 -14.19
CA THR A 553 -60.71 3.84 -14.26
C THR A 553 -60.31 3.21 -12.93
N VAL A 554 -59.72 2.02 -13.00
CA VAL A 554 -59.26 1.23 -11.84
C VAL A 554 -57.76 1.38 -11.57
N VAL A 555 -57.13 2.39 -12.18
CA VAL A 555 -55.68 2.62 -12.16
C VAL A 555 -55.41 4.09 -11.85
N ARG A 556 -54.43 4.37 -10.99
CA ARG A 556 -53.93 5.72 -10.74
C ARG A 556 -52.41 5.78 -10.90
N GLU A 557 -51.95 6.86 -11.52
CA GLU A 557 -50.54 7.25 -11.52
C GLU A 557 -50.36 8.47 -10.60
N LEU A 558 -49.60 8.29 -9.53
CA LEU A 558 -49.45 9.27 -8.45
C LEU A 558 -48.02 9.77 -8.42
N VAL A 559 -47.83 11.07 -8.20
CA VAL A 559 -46.51 11.68 -8.05
C VAL A 559 -46.06 11.59 -6.59
N ALA A 560 -44.79 11.30 -6.37
CA ALA A 560 -44.20 11.25 -5.04
C ALA A 560 -44.04 12.66 -4.45
N THR A 561 -44.25 12.79 -3.15
CA THR A 561 -43.80 13.92 -2.33
C THR A 561 -42.88 13.38 -1.23
N GLY A 562 -41.79 14.07 -0.92
CA GLY A 562 -40.78 13.57 0.03
C GLY A 562 -39.40 14.19 -0.16
N PRO A 563 -38.38 13.68 0.56
CA PRO A 563 -37.01 14.17 0.46
C PRO A 563 -36.48 14.16 -0.98
N ASN A 564 -35.77 15.22 -1.38
CA ASN A 564 -35.12 15.35 -2.69
C ASN A 564 -36.07 15.32 -3.91
N ILE A 565 -37.37 15.54 -3.72
CA ILE A 565 -38.33 15.78 -4.79
C ILE A 565 -38.63 17.29 -4.84
N LEU A 566 -38.44 17.91 -5.99
CA LEU A 566 -38.76 19.32 -6.19
C LEU A 566 -40.27 19.48 -6.36
N ASN A 567 -40.93 20.17 -5.42
CA ASN A 567 -42.35 20.45 -5.51
C ASN A 567 -42.65 21.38 -6.70
N PRO A 568 -43.58 21.02 -7.60
CA PRO A 568 -43.92 21.87 -8.74
C PRO A 568 -44.63 23.20 -8.38
N GLU A 569 -45.04 23.41 -7.12
CA GLU A 569 -45.75 24.61 -6.68
C GLU A 569 -44.87 25.86 -6.39
N THR A 570 -43.60 25.88 -6.82
CA THR A 570 -42.73 27.08 -6.66
C THR A 570 -42.30 27.75 -7.97
N ARG A 571 -43.07 27.59 -9.05
CA ARG A 571 -43.03 28.55 -10.16
C ARG A 571 -44.06 29.65 -9.90
N ASN A 572 -43.68 30.60 -9.05
CA ASN A 572 -44.38 31.88 -9.00
C ASN A 572 -44.17 32.61 -10.32
N ASP A 573 -45.29 32.94 -10.94
CA ASP A 573 -45.44 33.95 -11.98
C ASP A 573 -44.64 35.20 -11.64
N THR A 574 -43.69 35.52 -12.51
CA THR A 574 -43.23 36.91 -12.70
C THR A 574 -43.32 37.20 -14.19
N SER A 575 -44.52 37.60 -14.61
CA SER A 575 -44.69 38.46 -15.77
C SER A 575 -45.60 39.63 -15.39
N ASN A 576 -44.97 40.74 -15.02
CA ASN A 576 -45.30 42.08 -15.50
C ASN A 576 -44.13 43.03 -15.20
#